data_AF-A0A2E0ZL71-F1
#
_entry.id   AF-A0A2E0ZL71-F1
#
_cell.length_a   1.000
_cell.length_b   1.000
_cell.length_c   1.000
_cell.angle_alpha   90.00
_cell.angle_beta   90.00
_cell.angle_gamma   90.00
#
_symmetry.space_group_name_H-M   'P 1'
#
loop_
_entity.id
_entity.type
_entity.pdbx_description
1 polymer ?
#
loop_
_entity_poly.entity_id
_entity_poly.type
_entity_poly.pdbx_seq_one_letter_code
_entity_poly.pdbx_strand_id
1 'polypeptide(L)'
;MAEIPEEIKGKWNWGAFLLSGIWGIGNNAWIALTLALIASPFLFFFPLVSMGAFLFLGWKGNEWAWRSKQWDSVEHFQKVQKKWKKWGFTMIGVLGVLFLFLMVIIIIIGAFA
;
A
#
# COMPACT_ATOMS: atom_id res chain seq x y z
N MET A 1 16.10 -9.04 18.29
CA MET A 1 15.15 -8.73 17.19
C MET A 1 13.93 -9.62 17.39
N ALA A 2 12.70 -9.12 17.25
CA ALA A 2 11.51 -9.97 17.36
C ALA A 2 11.59 -11.08 16.31
N GLU A 3 11.40 -12.32 16.76
CA GLU A 3 11.28 -13.47 15.85
C GLU A 3 10.06 -13.26 14.97
N ILE A 4 10.22 -13.48 13.66
CA ILE A 4 9.14 -13.31 12.70
C ILE A 4 8.48 -14.68 12.51
N PRO A 5 7.18 -14.81 12.83
CA PRO A 5 6.43 -16.03 12.58
C PRO A 5 6.49 -16.44 11.11
N GLU A 6 6.71 -17.73 10.84
CA GLU A 6 6.79 -18.27 9.48
C GLU A 6 5.46 -18.08 8.71
N GLU A 7 4.34 -17.89 9.42
CA GLU A 7 3.04 -17.60 8.84
C GLU A 7 2.92 -16.19 8.25
N ILE A 8 3.88 -15.30 8.47
CA ILE A 8 3.86 -13.92 7.92
C ILE A 8 5.13 -13.57 7.15
N LYS A 9 6.23 -14.26 7.45
CA LYS A 9 7.55 -14.04 6.84
C LYS A 9 7.48 -14.27 5.33
N GLY A 10 7.99 -13.31 4.56
CA GLY A 10 8.00 -13.36 3.09
C GLY A 10 6.62 -13.33 2.41
N LYS A 11 5.50 -13.28 3.17
CA LYS A 11 4.16 -13.18 2.58
C LYS A 11 3.90 -11.78 2.08
N TRP A 12 3.22 -11.70 0.95
CA TRP A 12 2.85 -10.43 0.34
C TRP A 12 1.87 -9.62 1.19
N ASN A 13 2.13 -8.32 1.32
CA ASN A 13 1.28 -7.36 2.01
C ASN A 13 0.63 -6.39 1.02
N TRP A 14 -0.62 -6.70 0.64
CA TRP A 14 -1.44 -5.85 -0.22
C TRP A 14 -1.72 -4.47 0.38
N GLY A 15 -1.82 -4.35 1.71
CA GLY A 15 -2.02 -3.06 2.37
C GLY A 15 -0.80 -2.14 2.19
N ALA A 16 0.39 -2.66 2.44
CA ALA A 16 1.65 -1.94 2.27
C ALA A 16 1.91 -1.55 0.81
N PHE A 17 1.55 -2.43 -0.14
CA PHE A 17 1.69 -2.14 -1.56
C PHE A 17 0.69 -1.07 -2.05
N LEU A 18 -0.60 -1.21 -1.73
CA LEU A 18 -1.65 -0.35 -2.29
C LEU A 18 -1.82 0.98 -1.55
N LEU A 19 -1.56 1.01 -0.23
CA LEU A 19 -1.81 2.16 0.64
C LEU A 19 -0.54 2.69 1.32
N SER A 20 0.62 2.13 0.98
CA SER A 20 1.98 2.45 1.44
C SER A 20 2.11 3.39 2.63
N GLY A 21 2.05 4.72 2.43
CA GLY A 21 2.21 5.70 3.51
C GLY A 21 1.09 5.62 4.58
N ILE A 22 -0.17 5.58 4.16
CA ILE A 22 -1.33 5.48 5.07
C ILE A 22 -1.25 4.17 5.86
N TRP A 23 -0.90 3.09 5.18
CA TRP A 23 -0.67 1.80 5.82
C TRP A 23 0.50 1.85 6.81
N GLY A 24 1.59 2.54 6.46
CA GLY A 24 2.77 2.73 7.30
C GLY A 24 2.44 3.43 8.61
N ILE A 25 1.64 4.50 8.55
CA ILE A 25 1.16 5.22 9.74
C ILE A 25 0.35 4.29 10.66
N GLY A 26 -0.65 3.57 10.12
CA GLY A 26 -1.50 2.70 10.96
C GLY A 26 -0.82 1.46 11.53
N ASN A 27 0.34 1.08 10.99
CA ASN A 27 1.15 -0.05 11.47
C ASN A 27 2.43 0.39 12.21
N ASN A 28 2.63 1.69 12.46
CA ASN A 28 3.87 2.25 13.01
C ASN A 28 5.13 1.83 12.20
N ALA A 29 4.96 1.49 10.93
CA ALA A 29 6.02 1.10 10.02
C ALA A 29 6.63 2.35 9.38
N TRP A 30 7.36 3.14 10.19
CA TRP A 30 7.93 4.42 9.76
C TRP A 30 8.90 4.27 8.58
N ILE A 31 9.65 3.17 8.50
CA ILE A 31 10.49 2.86 7.33
C ILE A 31 9.62 2.75 6.07
N ALA A 32 8.45 2.11 6.19
CA ALA A 32 7.53 1.98 5.07
C ALA A 32 6.95 3.34 4.63
N LEU A 33 6.61 4.19 5.61
CA LEU A 33 6.15 5.56 5.35
C LEU A 33 7.24 6.39 4.65
N THR A 34 8.46 6.40 5.17
CA THR A 34 9.57 7.16 4.60
C THR A 34 9.86 6.72 3.17
N LEU A 35 9.89 5.42 2.89
CA LEU A 35 10.06 4.90 1.53
C LEU A 35 8.93 5.33 0.59
N ALA A 36 7.68 5.30 1.06
CA ALA A 36 6.55 5.76 0.26
C ALA A 36 6.64 7.26 -0.06
N LEU A 37 7.02 8.10 0.91
CA LEU A 37 7.17 9.55 0.73
C LEU A 37 8.31 9.90 -0.22
N ILE A 38 9.44 9.20 -0.12
CA ILE A 38 10.58 9.39 -1.03
C ILE A 38 10.24 8.90 -2.44
N ALA A 39 9.57 7.75 -2.58
CA ALA A 39 9.23 7.19 -3.89
C ALA A 39 8.13 7.96 -4.64
N SER A 40 7.23 8.65 -3.92
CA SER A 40 6.10 9.37 -4.49
C SER A 40 6.48 10.48 -5.50
N PRO A 41 7.41 11.42 -5.21
CA PRO A 41 7.81 12.44 -6.18
C PRO A 41 8.55 11.84 -7.39
N PHE A 42 9.23 10.70 -7.22
CA PHE A 42 9.89 10.01 -8.32
C PHE A 42 8.92 9.25 -9.23
N LEU A 43 7.63 9.13 -8.89
CA LEU A 43 6.66 8.40 -9.71
C LEU A 43 6.54 8.99 -11.13
N PHE A 44 6.66 10.32 -11.25
CA PHE A 44 6.56 11.02 -12.53
C PHE A 44 7.87 10.97 -13.33
N PHE A 45 9.01 11.13 -12.66
CA PHE A 45 10.32 11.24 -13.34
C PHE A 45 11.03 9.90 -13.53
N PHE A 46 10.82 8.94 -12.63
CA PHE A 46 11.47 7.62 -12.59
C PHE A 46 10.48 6.52 -12.18
N PRO A 47 9.44 6.26 -13.00
CA PRO A 47 8.33 5.36 -12.65
C PRO A 47 8.77 3.94 -12.30
N LEU A 48 9.81 3.41 -12.96
CA LEU A 48 10.33 2.07 -12.70
C LEU A 48 10.97 1.94 -11.32
N VAL A 49 11.71 2.96 -10.88
CA VAL A 49 12.36 2.98 -9.56
C VAL A 49 11.31 3.03 -8.46
N SER A 50 10.31 3.91 -8.62
CA SER A 50 9.21 4.00 -7.66
C SER A 50 8.39 2.71 -7.60
N MET A 51 8.09 2.08 -8.76
CA MET A 51 7.41 0.78 -8.79
C MET A 51 8.20 -0.29 -8.02
N GLY A 52 9.53 -0.35 -8.22
CA GLY A 52 10.41 -1.24 -7.47
C GLY A 52 10.32 -1.02 -5.95
N ALA A 53 10.29 0.23 -5.50
CA ALA A 53 10.14 0.57 -4.09
C ALA A 53 8.79 0.11 -3.51
N PHE A 54 7.69 0.30 -4.24
CA PHE A 54 6.37 -0.18 -3.81
C PHE A 54 6.27 -1.71 -3.80
N LEU A 55 6.89 -2.39 -4.78
CA LEU A 55 6.96 -3.85 -4.78
C LEU A 55 7.76 -4.37 -3.57
N PHE A 56 8.87 -3.73 -3.25
CA PHE A 56 9.66 -4.05 -2.07
C PHE A 56 8.88 -3.83 -0.77
N LEU A 57 8.08 -2.76 -0.70
CA LEU A 57 7.13 -2.52 0.40
C LEU A 57 6.09 -3.64 0.52
N GLY A 58 5.55 -4.11 -0.60
CA GLY A 58 4.63 -5.25 -0.60
C GLY A 58 5.28 -6.53 -0.06
N TRP A 59 6.54 -6.78 -0.39
CA TRP A 59 7.25 -7.97 0.07
C TRP A 59 7.69 -7.89 1.54
N LYS A 60 8.28 -6.76 1.97
CA LYS A 60 8.79 -6.57 3.33
C LYS A 60 7.80 -6.00 4.34
N GLY A 61 6.64 -5.54 3.88
CA GLY A 61 5.65 -4.85 4.71
C GLY A 61 5.25 -5.65 5.95
N ASN A 62 4.96 -6.95 5.81
CA ASN A 62 4.59 -7.77 6.96
C ASN A 62 5.67 -7.82 8.04
N GLU A 63 6.93 -7.99 7.64
CA GLU A 63 8.07 -8.04 8.57
C GLU A 63 8.28 -6.70 9.28
N TRP A 64 8.16 -5.59 8.56
CA TRP A 64 8.30 -4.25 9.14
C TRP A 64 7.16 -3.93 10.11
N ALA A 65 5.90 -4.17 9.73
CA ALA A 65 4.77 -3.96 10.63
C ALA A 65 4.82 -4.86 11.87
N TRP A 66 5.30 -6.09 11.74
CA TRP A 66 5.47 -7.00 12.88
C TRP A 66 6.49 -6.46 13.88
N ARG A 67 7.63 -5.93 13.40
CA ARG A 67 8.69 -5.38 14.25
C ARG A 67 8.35 -3.99 14.82
N SER A 68 7.40 -3.29 14.23
CA SER A 68 7.10 -1.89 14.54
C SER A 68 6.19 -1.68 15.75
N LYS A 69 5.42 -2.69 16.19
CA LYS A 69 4.60 -2.60 17.39
C LYS A 69 4.31 -3.97 17.99
N GLN A 70 3.83 -3.97 19.24
CA GLN A 70 3.37 -5.18 19.92
C GLN A 70 2.04 -5.64 19.31
N TRP A 71 1.91 -6.95 19.13
CA TRP A 71 0.72 -7.61 18.61
C TRP A 71 0.31 -8.72 19.58
N ASP A 72 -0.98 -8.81 19.88
CA ASP A 72 -1.48 -9.81 20.84
C ASP A 72 -1.27 -11.25 20.37
N SER A 73 -1.34 -11.49 19.06
CA SER A 73 -1.06 -12.77 18.43
C SER A 73 -0.82 -12.62 16.93
N VAL A 74 -0.34 -13.70 16.28
CA VAL A 74 -0.19 -13.76 14.82
C VAL A 74 -1.55 -13.64 14.12
N GLU A 75 -2.59 -14.23 14.68
CA GLU A 75 -3.97 -14.15 14.19
C GLU A 75 -4.51 -12.72 14.28
N HIS A 76 -4.22 -12.02 15.38
CA HIS A 76 -4.61 -10.61 15.51
C HIS A 76 -3.94 -9.76 14.43
N PHE A 77 -2.63 -9.95 14.21
CA PHE A 77 -1.90 -9.29 13.13
C PHE A 77 -2.51 -9.56 11.75
N GLN A 78 -2.75 -10.84 11.42
CA GLN A 78 -3.33 -11.24 10.13
C GLN A 78 -4.73 -10.65 9.94
N LYS A 79 -5.55 -10.58 11.00
CA LYS A 79 -6.88 -9.95 10.95
C LYS A 79 -6.78 -8.46 10.61
N VAL A 80 -5.80 -7.75 11.17
CA VAL A 80 -5.55 -6.34 10.85
C VAL A 80 -5.02 -6.18 9.42
N GLN A 81 -4.06 -6.99 8.98
CA GLN A 81 -3.55 -6.94 7.60
C GLN A 81 -4.64 -7.29 6.56
N LYS A 82 -5.58 -8.19 6.90
CA LYS A 82 -6.74 -8.50 6.06
C LYS A 82 -7.68 -7.30 5.89
N LYS A 83 -7.88 -6.50 6.95
CA LYS A 83 -8.63 -5.23 6.85
C LYS A 83 -7.91 -4.24 5.95
N TRP A 84 -6.59 -4.08 6.11
CA TRP A 84 -5.78 -3.21 5.25
C TRP A 84 -5.83 -3.63 3.79
N LYS A 85 -5.75 -4.93 3.49
CA LYS A 85 -5.96 -5.47 2.14
C LYS A 85 -7.31 -5.02 1.59
N LYS A 86 -8.40 -5.23 2.35
CA LYS A 86 -9.74 -4.86 1.91
C LYS A 86 -9.84 -3.35 1.61
N TRP A 87 -9.37 -2.51 2.53
CA TRP A 87 -9.35 -1.05 2.33
C TRP A 87 -8.53 -0.63 1.11
N GLY A 88 -7.37 -1.25 0.88
CA GLY A 88 -6.53 -0.97 -0.28
C GLY A 88 -7.26 -1.23 -1.59
N PHE A 89 -7.87 -2.41 -1.74
CA PHE A 89 -8.64 -2.73 -2.94
C PHE A 89 -9.89 -1.86 -3.10
N THR A 90 -10.61 -1.56 -2.01
CA THR A 90 -11.78 -0.68 -2.06
C THR A 90 -11.40 0.73 -2.51
N MET A 91 -10.34 1.31 -1.95
CA MET A 91 -9.88 2.66 -2.30
C MET A 91 -9.47 2.74 -3.77
N ILE A 92 -8.63 1.81 -4.23
CA ILE A 92 -8.19 1.77 -5.64
C ILE A 92 -9.37 1.55 -6.59
N GLY A 93 -10.34 0.70 -6.22
CA GLY A 93 -11.55 0.49 -7.00
C GLY A 93 -12.40 1.76 -7.14
N VAL A 94 -12.65 2.47 -6.03
CA VAL A 94 -13.41 3.74 -6.06
C VAL A 94 -12.69 4.80 -6.88
N LEU A 95 -11.38 4.98 -6.68
CA LEU A 95 -10.59 5.94 -7.45
C LEU A 95 -10.59 5.60 -8.95
N GLY A 96 -10.48 4.32 -9.30
CA GLY A 96 -10.55 3.86 -10.68
C GLY A 96 -11.89 4.18 -11.35
N VAL A 97 -13.01 3.95 -10.65
CA VAL A 97 -14.35 4.29 -11.16
C VAL A 97 -14.50 5.80 -11.35
N LEU A 98 -14.07 6.61 -10.38
CA LEU A 98 -14.13 8.07 -10.48
C LEU A 98 -13.27 8.60 -11.63
N PHE A 99 -12.07 8.03 -11.82
CA PHE A 99 -11.19 8.38 -12.93
C PHE A 99 -11.82 8.05 -14.28
N LEU A 100 -12.40 6.86 -14.44
CA LEU A 100 -13.09 6.47 -15.67
C LEU A 100 -14.28 7.39 -15.96
N PHE A 101 -15.08 7.71 -14.94
CA PHE A 101 -16.20 8.63 -15.07
C PHE A 101 -15.75 10.03 -15.52
N LEU A 102 -14.67 10.56 -14.93
CA LEU A 102 -14.08 11.83 -15.33
C LEU A 102 -13.57 11.81 -16.78
N MET A 103 -12.90 10.73 -17.19
CA MET A 103 -12.43 10.56 -18.57
C MET A 103 -13.58 10.58 -19.57
N VAL A 104 -14.69 9.90 -19.27
CA VAL A 104 -15.89 9.91 -20.12
C VAL A 104 -16.45 11.33 -20.26
N ILE A 105 -16.56 12.09 -19.16
CA ILE A 105 -17.03 13.48 -19.21
C ILE A 105 -16.12 14.35 -20.09
N ILE A 106 -14.80 14.24 -19.92
CA ILE A 106 -13.83 15.02 -20.70
C ILE A 106 -13.95 14.70 -22.20
N ILE A 107 -14.08 13.43 -22.56
CA ILE A 107 -14.26 12.99 -23.94
C ILE A 107 -15.56 13.54 -24.53
N ILE A 108 -16.66 13.50 -23.78
CA ILE A 108 -17.96 14.04 -24.22
C ILE A 108 -17.84 15.55 -24.46
N ILE A 109 -17.32 16.31 -23.50
CA ILE A 109 -17.15 17.77 -23.63
C ILE A 109 -16.27 18.10 -24.84
N GLY A 110 -15.14 17.41 -24.98
CA GLY A 110 -14.22 17.61 -26.11
C GLY A 110 -14.79 17.21 -27.47
N ALA A 111 -15.85 16.39 -27.52
CA ALA A 111 -16.54 16.05 -28.77
C ALA A 111 -17.55 17.12 -29.22
N PHE A 112 -17.96 18.02 -28.32
CA PHE A 112 -18.94 19.08 -28.59
C PHE A 112 -18.37 20.51 -28.51
N ALA A 113 -17.07 20.65 -28.21
CA ALA A 113 -16.33 21.91 -28.20
C ALA A 113 -15.58 22.12 -29.53
#